data_AF-X1M5C5-F1
#
_entry.id   AF-X1M5C5-F1
#
_cell.length_a   1.000
_cell.length_b   1.000
_cell.length_c   1.000
_cell.angle_alpha   90.00
_cell.angle_beta   90.00
_cell.angle_gamma   90.00
#
_symmetry.space_group_name_H-M   'P 1'
#
loop_
_entity.id
_entity.type
_entity.pdbx_description
1 polymer ?
#
loop_
_entity_poly.entity_id
_entity_poly.type
_entity_poly.pdbx_seq_one_letter_code
_entity_poly.pdbx_strand_id
1 'polypeptide(L)' 'MEELKYNRVLLKISGEALLGDLDYGIDPKVTNNISSQIKEVL' A
#
# COMPACT_ATOMS: atom_id res chain seq x y z
N MET A 1 -21.21 -0.26 12.27
CA MET A 1 -19.96 0.13 11.55
C MET A 1 -19.69 1.55 11.98
N GLU A 2 -18.52 1.83 12.54
CA GLU A 2 -18.13 3.21 12.81
C GLU A 2 -18.14 4.00 11.49
N GLU A 3 -18.52 5.27 11.57
CA GLU A 3 -18.52 6.15 10.41
C GLU A 3 -17.07 6.39 9.97
N LEU A 4 -16.74 6.02 8.73
CA LEU A 4 -15.41 6.23 8.19
C LEU A 4 -15.10 7.73 8.12
N LYS A 5 -13.98 8.15 8.72
CA LYS A 5 -13.54 9.55 8.73
C LYS A 5 -13.36 10.15 7.32
N TYR A 6 -13.05 9.32 6.33
CA TYR A 6 -12.80 9.73 4.95
C TYR A 6 -13.59 8.86 3.97
N ASN A 7 -14.35 9.50 3.08
CA ASN A 7 -15.11 8.82 2.03
C ASN A 7 -14.27 8.51 0.77
N ARG A 8 -13.23 9.31 0.51
CA ARG A 8 -12.31 9.12 -0.62
C ARG A 8 -10.93 9.66 -0.26
N VAL A 9 -9.91 8.89 -0.60
CA VAL A 9 -8.51 9.25 -0.34
C VAL A 9 -7.67 9.04 -1.59
N LEU A 10 -6.64 9.87 -1.74
CA LEU A 10 -5.54 9.63 -2.68
C LEU A 10 -4.34 9.20 -1.85
N LEU A 11 -4.02 7.91 -1.88
CA LEU A 11 -2.86 7.36 -1.18
C LEU A 11 -1.64 7.40 -2.11
N LYS A 12 -0.66 8.28 -1.80
CA LYS A 12 0.61 8.35 -2.51
C LYS A 12 1.63 7.45 -1.84
N ILE A 13 2.29 6.60 -2.62
CA ILE A 13 3.39 5.72 -2.19
C ILE A 13 4.65 6.15 -2.94
N SER A 14 5.82 6.16 -2.28
CA SER A 14 7.10 6.41 -2.97
C SER A 14 7.59 5.14 -3.66
N GLY A 15 8.33 5.27 -4.76
CA GLY A 15 8.83 4.09 -5.50
C GLY A 15 9.82 3.27 -4.68
N GLU A 16 10.59 3.94 -3.83
CA GLU A 16 11.54 3.33 -2.89
C GLU A 16 10.85 2.44 -1.87
N ALA A 17 9.62 2.77 -1.48
CA ALA A 17 8.83 1.94 -0.58
C ALA A 17 8.42 0.60 -1.19
N LEU A 18 8.54 0.42 -2.52
CA LEU A 18 8.26 -0.83 -3.21
C LEU A 18 9.50 -1.74 -3.36
N LEU A 19 10.71 -1.25 -3.03
CA LEU A 19 11.95 -1.99 -3.24
C LEU A 19 12.12 -3.16 -2.26
N GLY A 20 11.61 -3.04 -1.03
CA GLY A 20 11.82 -4.07 0.00
C GLY A 20 13.30 -4.32 0.26
N ASP A 21 13.70 -5.59 0.14
CA ASP A 21 15.09 -6.03 0.31
C ASP A 21 15.88 -6.04 -1.02
N LEU A 22 15.31 -5.53 -2.11
CA LEU A 22 15.94 -5.48 -3.44
C LEU A 22 16.75 -4.19 -3.63
N ASP A 23 17.88 -4.31 -4.31
CA ASP A 23 18.71 -3.16 -4.71
C ASP A 23 18.07 -2.35 -5.86
N TYR A 24 17.15 -2.95 -6.63
CA TYR A 24 16.41 -2.27 -7.69
C TYR A 24 15.09 -2.99 -8.01
N GLY A 25 14.16 -2.28 -8.66
CA GLY A 25 12.91 -2.84 -9.16
C GLY A 25 11.75 -2.72 -8.17
N ILE A 26 10.86 -3.72 -8.17
CA ILE A 26 9.68 -3.78 -7.32
C ILE A 26 9.68 -5.16 -6.65
N ASP A 27 9.69 -5.18 -5.32
CA ASP A 27 9.56 -6.40 -4.55
C ASP A 27 8.09 -6.86 -4.53
N PRO A 28 7.79 -8.06 -5.09
CA PRO A 28 6.45 -8.60 -5.08
C PRO A 28 5.90 -8.81 -3.66
N LYS A 29 6.75 -9.12 -2.67
CA LYS A 29 6.34 -9.33 -1.27
C LYS A 29 5.81 -8.03 -0.68
N VAL A 30 6.53 -6.94 -0.86
CA VAL A 30 6.11 -5.62 -0.38
C VAL A 30 4.84 -5.15 -1.09
N THR A 31 4.79 -5.31 -2.41
CA THR A 31 3.61 -4.94 -3.20
C THR A 31 2.37 -5.71 -2.77
N ASN A 32 2.48 -7.02 -2.54
CA ASN A 32 1.38 -7.85 -2.05
C ASN A 32 0.91 -7.41 -0.65
N ASN A 33 1.85 -7.12 0.26
CA ASN A 33 1.52 -6.64 1.60
C ASN A 33 0.75 -5.32 1.56
N ILE A 34 1.20 -4.36 0.75
CA ILE A 34 0.51 -3.08 0.55
C ILE A 34 -0.89 -3.31 -0.02
N SER A 35 -1.02 -4.19 -1.02
CA SER A 35 -2.31 -4.55 -1.61
C SER A 35 -3.28 -5.13 -0.57
N SER A 36 -2.81 -6.01 0.32
CA SER A 36 -3.62 -6.57 1.40
C SER A 36 -4.10 -5.48 2.38
N GLN A 37 -3.23 -4.55 2.77
CA GLN A 37 -3.61 -3.44 3.66
C GLN A 37 -4.64 -2.50 3.02
N ILE A 38 -4.51 -2.20 1.71
CA ILE A 38 -5.50 -1.39 0.99
C ILE A 38 -6.84 -2.13 0.93
N LYS A 39 -6.83 -3.46 0.79
CA LYS A 39 -8.05 -4.28 0.78
C LYS A 39 -8.76 -4.29 2.13
N GLU A 40 -8.03 -4.20 3.25
CA GLU A 40 -8.63 -4.17 4.59
C GLU A 40 -9.44 -2.90 4.89
N VAL A 41 -9.15 -1.80 4.18
CA VAL A 41 -9.84 -0.52 4.36
C VAL A 41 -10.95 -0.27 3.34
N LEU A 42 -11.14 -1.18 2.37
CA LEU A 42 -12.27 -1.22 1.44
C LEU A 42 -13.44 -2.01 2.02
#